data_AF-A0A259F5V0-F1
#
_entry.id   AF-A0A259F5V0-F1
#
_cell.length_a   1.000
_cell.length_b   1.000
_cell.length_c   1.000
_cell.angle_alpha   90.00
_cell.angle_beta   90.00
_cell.angle_gamma   90.00
#
_symmetry.space_group_name_H-M   'P 1'
#
loop_
_entity.id
_entity.type
_entity.pdbx_description
1 polymer ?
#
loop_
_entity_poly.entity_id
_entity_poly.type
_entity_poly.pdbx_seq_one_letter_code
_entity_poly.pdbx_strand_id
1 'polypeptide(L)'
;MKLLKKSYAGIVLLLAGFAPVHASGDVERADATTQLSTMSAEQKKQDQDYFAAHSFEFSSIFKRHHPGPYWILEKTKEFQLSGAQIKQQEQLKFGMAKSTIAGNTALKQAYEKYATDAAAIAPSLAVIHQDIEAIGKAQTHLAQVMVPYHLKAYAALNPTQQALYRKWVACVGAACAQPDKAPMPPSNGATLEQRFQRLDANGDGFVTWEEAMPSRVSDFMNMDSNMDNAVTPAEYKAALPFGAFDRNTDGAISKAEFLATHRAMFMKFDADADQRISLSEFATAQRAAGK
;
A
#
# COMPACT_ATOMS: atom_id res chain seq x y z
N MET A 1 -40.35 24.54 -1.75
CA MET A 1 -40.23 24.56 -0.27
C MET A 1 -40.68 23.20 0.26
N LYS A 2 -39.88 22.60 1.15
CA LYS A 2 -39.95 21.25 1.74
C LYS A 2 -39.48 20.09 0.85
N LEU A 3 -38.70 19.11 1.31
CA LEU A 3 -37.56 19.00 2.24
C LEU A 3 -37.05 17.57 2.03
N LEU A 4 -35.74 17.40 1.86
CA LEU A 4 -35.06 16.10 1.71
C LEU A 4 -35.27 15.21 2.95
N LYS A 5 -35.44 13.91 2.74
CA LYS A 5 -35.04 12.86 3.68
C LYS A 5 -34.34 11.74 2.91
N LYS A 6 -33.01 11.82 2.85
CA LYS A 6 -32.12 10.67 2.67
C LYS A 6 -32.03 9.96 4.02
N SER A 7 -32.29 8.65 4.06
CA SER A 7 -31.98 7.82 5.23
C SER A 7 -30.72 7.04 4.91
N TYR A 8 -29.61 7.46 5.55
CA TYR A 8 -28.37 6.71 5.62
C TYR A 8 -28.58 5.55 6.60
N ALA A 9 -28.75 4.35 6.09
CA ALA A 9 -28.40 3.11 6.79
C ALA A 9 -27.00 2.75 6.30
N GLY A 10 -25.98 2.47 7.08
CA GLY A 10 -25.86 2.30 8.52
C GLY A 10 -24.48 1.65 8.66
N ILE A 11 -23.51 2.39 9.19
CA ILE A 11 -22.20 1.84 9.57
C ILE A 11 -22.48 0.91 10.76
N VAL A 12 -22.66 -0.38 10.49
CA VAL A 12 -22.63 -1.40 11.52
C VAL A 12 -21.16 -1.65 11.82
N LEU A 13 -20.66 -0.89 12.80
CA LEU A 13 -19.39 -1.15 13.46
C LEU A 13 -19.52 -2.50 14.18
N LEU A 14 -18.75 -3.48 13.74
CA LEU A 14 -18.67 -4.80 14.37
C LEU A 14 -17.91 -4.66 15.71
N LEU A 15 -18.63 -4.20 16.74
CA LEU A 15 -18.18 -4.24 18.13
C LEU A 15 -18.31 -5.67 18.66
N ALA A 16 -17.28 -6.46 18.46
CA ALA A 16 -17.07 -7.67 19.26
C ALA A 16 -16.19 -7.32 20.48
N GLY A 17 -16.87 -7.00 21.59
CA GLY A 17 -16.42 -7.27 22.96
C GLY A 17 -15.08 -6.70 23.43
N PHE A 18 -15.05 -5.42 23.81
CA PHE A 18 -14.23 -4.95 24.92
C PHE A 18 -15.10 -4.13 25.86
N ALA A 19 -15.13 -4.54 27.14
CA ALA A 19 -15.90 -3.89 28.19
C ALA A 19 -15.45 -2.43 28.41
N PRO A 20 -16.34 -1.54 28.90
CA PRO A 20 -15.98 -0.14 29.11
C PRO A 20 -15.07 -0.02 30.33
N VAL A 21 -13.77 0.18 30.11
CA VAL A 21 -12.86 0.64 31.16
C VAL A 21 -13.10 2.13 31.35
N HIS A 22 -13.64 2.48 32.52
CA HIS A 22 -13.72 3.86 32.98
C HIS A 22 -12.31 4.43 33.15
N ALA A 23 -12.09 5.59 32.53
CA ALA A 23 -10.84 6.32 32.56
C ALA A 23 -10.44 6.73 33.99
N SER A 24 -9.24 6.35 34.42
CA SER A 24 -8.39 7.07 35.37
C SER A 24 -7.02 6.38 35.43
N GLY A 25 -5.96 7.15 35.22
CA GLY A 25 -4.58 6.70 35.43
C GLY A 25 -3.91 6.20 34.15
N ASP A 26 -2.71 6.71 33.92
CA ASP A 26 -1.76 6.37 32.86
C ASP A 26 -1.98 4.97 32.29
N VAL A 27 -2.52 4.89 31.06
CA VAL A 27 -2.48 3.66 30.28
C VAL A 27 -1.01 3.39 30.04
N GLU A 28 -0.45 2.50 30.85
CA GLU A 28 0.89 1.99 30.71
C GLU A 28 1.07 1.61 29.24
N ARG A 29 1.84 2.42 28.50
CA ARG A 29 2.13 2.18 27.09
C ARG A 29 2.80 0.81 27.05
N ALA A 30 2.04 -0.21 26.65
CA ALA A 30 2.59 -1.53 26.41
C ALA A 30 3.83 -1.36 25.54
N ASP A 31 4.97 -1.90 26.00
CA ASP A 31 6.21 -1.79 25.25
C ASP A 31 5.94 -2.35 23.85
N ALA A 32 6.06 -1.50 22.82
CA ALA A 32 5.74 -1.90 21.45
C ALA A 32 6.61 -3.07 20.95
N THR A 33 7.71 -3.41 21.65
CA THR A 33 8.49 -4.64 21.43
C THR A 33 7.70 -5.89 21.84
N THR A 34 7.07 -5.86 23.01
CA THR A 34 6.24 -6.94 23.56
C THR A 34 4.94 -7.09 22.77
N GLN A 35 4.40 -5.99 22.25
CA GLN A 35 3.22 -6.03 21.38
C GLN A 35 3.53 -6.73 20.05
N LEU A 36 4.63 -6.38 19.36
CA LEU A 36 4.98 -6.98 18.07
C LEU A 36 5.23 -8.50 18.14
N SER A 37 5.85 -8.99 19.22
CA SER A 37 6.17 -10.41 19.40
C SER A 37 4.95 -11.27 19.74
N THR A 38 3.91 -10.69 20.33
CA THR A 38 2.68 -11.39 20.76
C THR A 38 1.56 -11.32 19.72
N MET A 39 1.65 -10.45 18.71
CA MET A 39 0.66 -10.32 17.66
C MET A 39 0.61 -11.52 16.69
N SER A 40 -0.61 -11.93 16.33
CA SER A 40 -0.88 -12.90 15.27
C SER A 40 -0.49 -12.36 13.88
N ALA A 41 -0.46 -13.24 12.88
CA ALA A 41 -0.19 -12.84 11.50
C ALA A 41 -1.28 -11.89 10.96
N GLU A 42 -2.54 -12.16 11.30
CA GLU A 42 -3.70 -11.36 10.92
C GLU A 42 -3.62 -9.97 11.56
N GLN A 43 -3.27 -9.88 12.85
CA GLN A 43 -3.11 -8.60 13.54
C GLN A 43 -1.99 -7.76 12.90
N LYS A 44 -0.86 -8.40 12.55
CA LYS A 44 0.23 -7.73 11.84
C LYS A 44 -0.21 -7.22 10.47
N LYS A 45 -0.98 -8.02 9.73
CA LYS A 45 -1.53 -7.61 8.42
C LYS A 45 -2.50 -6.44 8.55
N GLN A 46 -3.39 -6.47 9.55
CA GLN A 46 -4.32 -5.37 9.83
C GLN A 46 -3.58 -4.08 10.16
N ASP A 47 -2.50 -4.13 10.95
CA ASP A 47 -1.71 -2.93 11.25
C ASP A 47 -0.93 -2.41 10.03
N GLN A 48 -0.45 -3.30 9.16
CA GLN A 48 0.15 -2.89 7.88
C GLN A 48 -0.86 -2.20 6.97
N ASP A 49 -2.07 -2.74 6.87
CA ASP A 49 -3.15 -2.16 6.06
C ASP A 49 -3.61 -0.81 6.62
N TYR A 50 -3.72 -0.72 7.95
CA TYR A 50 -4.04 0.53 8.63
C TYR A 50 -2.98 1.60 8.36
N PHE A 51 -1.69 1.25 8.48
CA PHE A 51 -0.61 2.17 8.12
C PHE A 51 -0.71 2.61 6.65
N ALA A 52 -0.91 1.68 5.72
CA ALA A 52 -0.99 2.00 4.29
C ALA A 52 -2.12 2.99 3.97
N ALA A 53 -3.27 2.86 4.63
CA ALA A 53 -4.40 3.77 4.47
C ALA A 53 -4.18 5.17 5.08
N HIS A 54 -3.29 5.31 6.07
CA HIS A 54 -3.15 6.54 6.87
C HIS A 54 -1.75 7.17 6.79
N SER A 55 -0.94 6.83 5.77
CA SER A 55 0.46 7.26 5.66
C SER A 55 0.74 8.15 4.44
N PHE A 56 -0.26 8.88 3.92
CA PHE A 56 -0.12 9.79 2.77
C PHE A 56 0.62 9.14 1.58
N GLU A 57 0.23 7.91 1.23
CA GLU A 57 0.84 7.15 0.15
C GLU A 57 2.36 6.90 0.30
N PHE A 58 2.88 6.84 1.53
CA PHE A 58 4.28 6.54 1.84
C PHE A 58 4.85 5.39 0.99
N SER A 59 4.08 4.31 0.84
CA SER A 59 4.47 3.12 0.06
C SER A 59 4.65 3.42 -1.43
N SER A 60 3.82 4.27 -2.01
CA SER A 60 3.82 4.57 -3.45
C SER A 60 4.81 5.66 -3.82
N ILE A 61 5.05 6.62 -2.90
CA ILE A 61 5.89 7.78 -3.15
C ILE A 61 7.29 7.54 -2.59
N PHE A 62 7.44 7.46 -1.28
CA PHE A 62 8.77 7.46 -0.66
C PHE A 62 9.47 6.10 -0.78
N LYS A 63 8.77 5.02 -0.39
CA LYS A 63 9.35 3.66 -0.37
C LYS A 63 9.80 3.19 -1.76
N ARG A 64 9.12 3.64 -2.82
CA ARG A 64 9.50 3.34 -4.22
C ARG A 64 10.92 3.83 -4.56
N HIS A 65 11.27 5.02 -4.11
CA HIS A 65 12.58 5.63 -4.37
C HIS A 65 13.61 5.34 -3.27
N HIS A 66 13.14 4.92 -2.09
CA HIS A 66 13.98 4.62 -0.94
C HIS A 66 13.50 3.32 -0.30
N PRO A 67 13.74 2.14 -0.89
CA PRO A 67 13.41 0.88 -0.24
C PRO A 67 14.10 0.73 1.12
N GLY A 68 13.37 0.14 2.05
CA GLY A 68 13.75 0.07 3.46
C GLY A 68 14.64 -1.13 3.83
N PRO A 69 14.91 -1.32 5.12
CA PRO A 69 15.83 -2.36 5.62
C PRO A 69 15.44 -3.78 5.22
N TYR A 70 14.13 -4.09 5.15
CA TYR A 70 13.65 -5.40 4.71
C TYR A 70 14.08 -5.74 3.27
N TRP A 71 13.91 -4.81 2.33
CA TRP A 71 14.31 -5.00 0.93
C TRP A 71 15.83 -5.16 0.77
N ILE A 72 16.61 -4.47 1.60
CA ILE A 72 18.08 -4.61 1.63
C ILE A 72 18.46 -6.00 2.14
N LEU A 73 17.79 -6.50 3.19
CA LEU A 73 18.02 -7.84 3.75
C LEU A 73 17.68 -8.95 2.75
N GLU A 74 16.62 -8.82 1.96
CA GLU A 74 16.29 -9.78 0.89
C GLU A 74 17.40 -9.90 -0.15
N LYS A 75 18.21 -8.84 -0.32
CA LYS A 75 19.30 -8.74 -1.29
C LYS A 75 20.68 -8.90 -0.68
N THR A 76 20.75 -9.60 0.45
CA THR A 76 21.99 -9.75 1.23
C THR A 76 23.14 -10.32 0.40
N LYS A 77 22.87 -11.28 -0.51
CA LYS A 77 23.89 -11.94 -1.33
C LYS A 77 24.45 -10.98 -2.38
N GLU A 78 23.59 -10.21 -3.02
CA GLU A 78 23.91 -9.27 -4.09
C GLU A 78 24.66 -8.05 -3.56
N PHE A 79 24.25 -7.54 -2.39
CA PHE A 79 24.97 -6.48 -1.69
C PHE A 79 26.22 -6.97 -0.97
N GLN A 80 26.40 -8.29 -0.84
CA GLN A 80 27.49 -8.91 -0.05
C GLN A 80 27.58 -8.27 1.35
N LEU A 81 26.45 -8.20 2.05
CA LEU A 81 26.39 -7.52 3.35
C LEU A 81 27.27 -8.25 4.38
N SER A 82 28.01 -7.48 5.17
CA SER A 82 28.73 -8.04 6.31
C SER A 82 27.76 -8.47 7.42
N GLY A 83 28.20 -9.36 8.31
CA GLY A 83 27.39 -9.75 9.47
C GLY A 83 26.97 -8.57 10.35
N ALA A 84 27.81 -7.53 10.45
CA ALA A 84 27.49 -6.30 11.15
C ALA A 84 26.38 -5.51 10.44
N GLN A 85 26.45 -5.40 9.11
CA GLN A 85 25.40 -4.74 8.32
C GLN A 85 24.07 -5.48 8.42
N ILE A 86 24.07 -6.82 8.32
CA ILE A 86 22.86 -7.64 8.48
C ILE A 86 22.21 -7.37 9.85
N LYS A 87 23.00 -7.41 10.93
CA LYS A 87 22.52 -7.11 12.28
C LYS A 87 21.92 -5.71 12.39
N GLN A 88 22.56 -4.71 11.79
CA GLN A 88 22.06 -3.34 11.78
C GLN A 88 20.75 -3.21 10.99
N GLN A 89 20.62 -3.84 9.83
CA GLN A 89 19.39 -3.82 9.04
C GLN A 89 18.24 -4.53 9.76
N GLU A 90 18.52 -5.65 10.46
CA GLU A 90 17.53 -6.33 11.31
C GLU A 90 17.03 -5.42 12.43
N GLN A 91 17.94 -4.73 13.14
CA GLN A 91 17.56 -3.77 14.18
C GLN A 91 16.70 -2.63 13.64
N LEU A 92 17.05 -2.10 12.46
CA LEU A 92 16.26 -1.07 11.78
C LEU A 92 14.88 -1.60 11.38
N LYS A 93 14.79 -2.81 10.83
CA LYS A 93 13.53 -3.46 10.47
C LYS A 93 12.60 -3.61 11.68
N PHE A 94 13.10 -4.14 12.80
CA PHE A 94 12.28 -4.31 14.01
C PHE A 94 11.91 -2.98 14.67
N GLY A 95 12.85 -2.03 14.74
CA GLY A 95 12.57 -0.70 15.27
C GLY A 95 11.51 0.05 14.46
N MET A 96 11.58 -0.07 13.14
CA MET A 96 10.59 0.47 12.21
C MET A 96 9.19 -0.10 12.45
N ALA A 97 9.08 -1.43 12.55
CA ALA A 97 7.81 -2.11 12.84
C ALA A 97 7.23 -1.65 14.19
N LYS A 98 8.07 -1.58 15.23
CA LYS A 98 7.70 -1.10 16.57
C LYS A 98 7.12 0.32 16.54
N SER A 99 7.82 1.25 15.89
CA SER A 99 7.37 2.65 15.78
C SER A 99 6.08 2.80 14.97
N THR A 100 5.88 1.94 13.98
CA THR A 100 4.64 1.92 13.18
C THR A 100 3.44 1.49 14.00
N ILE A 101 3.59 0.42 14.79
CA ILE A 101 2.52 -0.05 15.69
C ILE A 101 2.17 1.03 16.72
N ALA A 102 3.18 1.68 17.30
CA ALA A 102 2.96 2.78 18.23
C ALA A 102 2.22 3.96 17.57
N GLY A 103 2.61 4.32 16.34
CA GLY A 103 1.94 5.37 15.56
C GLY A 103 0.49 5.01 15.21
N ASN A 104 0.24 3.79 14.75
CA ASN A 104 -1.11 3.27 14.48
C ASN A 104 -1.98 3.36 15.74
N THR A 105 -1.43 2.92 16.88
CA THR A 105 -2.14 2.94 18.17
C THR A 105 -2.50 4.37 18.57
N ALA A 106 -1.56 5.32 18.44
CA ALA A 106 -1.82 6.72 18.75
C ALA A 106 -2.91 7.33 17.83
N LEU A 107 -2.92 6.98 16.55
CA LEU A 107 -3.95 7.46 15.62
C LEU A 107 -5.33 6.87 15.94
N LYS A 108 -5.40 5.56 16.22
CA LYS A 108 -6.64 4.89 16.66
C LYS A 108 -7.21 5.54 17.91
N GLN A 109 -6.36 5.79 18.93
CA GLN A 109 -6.75 6.48 20.15
C GLN A 109 -7.25 7.90 19.92
N ALA A 110 -6.65 8.65 18.97
CA ALA A 110 -7.12 9.99 18.61
C ALA A 110 -8.52 9.94 17.98
N TYR A 111 -8.78 8.96 17.10
CA TYR A 111 -10.12 8.74 16.53
C TYR A 111 -11.14 8.29 17.57
N GLU A 112 -10.77 7.40 18.50
CA GLU A 112 -11.64 6.96 19.59
C GLU A 112 -12.05 8.11 20.51
N LYS A 113 -11.07 8.96 20.87
CA LYS A 113 -11.33 10.17 21.65
C LYS A 113 -12.29 11.10 20.92
N TYR A 114 -12.02 11.40 19.65
CA TYR A 114 -12.89 12.23 18.83
C TYR A 114 -14.32 11.67 18.75
N ALA A 115 -14.47 10.36 18.53
CA ALA A 115 -15.78 9.71 18.48
C ALA A 115 -16.53 9.82 19.82
N THR A 116 -15.82 9.69 20.93
CA THR A 116 -16.38 9.83 22.28
C THR A 116 -16.89 11.25 22.52
N ASP A 117 -16.07 12.26 22.24
CA ASP A 117 -16.42 13.66 22.47
C ASP A 117 -17.52 14.14 21.50
N ALA A 118 -17.55 13.63 20.27
CA ALA A 118 -18.61 13.88 19.31
C ALA A 118 -19.95 13.25 19.71
N ALA A 119 -19.94 12.16 20.49
CA ALA A 119 -21.14 11.48 20.96
C ALA A 119 -21.72 12.09 22.26
N ALA A 120 -21.07 13.11 22.83
CA ALA A 120 -21.57 13.80 24.02
C ALA A 120 -22.97 14.42 23.78
N ILE A 121 -23.79 14.51 24.82
CA ILE A 121 -25.16 15.08 24.74
C ILE A 121 -25.15 16.52 24.20
N ALA A 122 -24.10 17.28 24.52
CA ALA A 122 -23.86 18.62 24.00
C ALA A 122 -22.37 18.75 23.62
N PRO A 123 -21.99 18.41 22.38
CA PRO A 123 -20.58 18.46 21.96
C PRO A 123 -20.11 19.91 21.85
N SER A 124 -18.87 20.16 22.29
CA SER A 124 -18.24 21.49 22.25
C SER A 124 -17.45 21.68 20.97
N LEU A 125 -17.72 22.74 20.21
CA LEU A 125 -16.98 23.09 19.00
C LEU A 125 -15.46 23.16 19.25
N ALA A 126 -15.05 23.74 20.38
CA ALA A 126 -13.64 23.88 20.74
C ALA A 126 -12.97 22.51 20.96
N VAL A 127 -13.66 21.57 21.62
CA VAL A 127 -13.14 20.21 21.86
C VAL A 127 -13.05 19.45 20.54
N ILE A 128 -14.09 19.51 19.71
CA ILE A 128 -14.10 18.85 18.41
C ILE A 128 -12.98 19.37 17.49
N HIS A 129 -12.73 20.68 17.46
CA HIS A 129 -11.59 21.23 16.72
C HIS A 129 -10.25 20.68 17.24
N GLN A 130 -10.06 20.64 18.56
CA GLN A 130 -8.84 20.10 19.17
C GLN A 130 -8.61 18.63 18.81
N ASP A 131 -9.67 17.82 18.78
CA ASP A 131 -9.59 16.40 18.44
C ASP A 131 -9.24 16.17 16.98
N ILE A 132 -9.86 16.93 16.06
CA ILE A 132 -9.54 16.86 14.63
C ILE A 132 -8.07 17.25 14.40
N GLU A 133 -7.58 18.29 15.07
CA GLU A 133 -6.16 18.65 15.02
C GLU A 133 -5.25 17.55 15.59
N ALA A 134 -5.68 16.87 16.67
CA ALA A 134 -4.93 15.77 17.26
C ALA A 134 -4.84 14.56 16.30
N ILE A 135 -5.93 14.23 15.62
CA ILE A 135 -5.96 13.22 14.54
C ILE A 135 -4.97 13.61 13.44
N GLY A 136 -5.04 14.86 12.94
CA GLY A 136 -4.14 15.34 11.89
C GLY A 136 -2.66 15.25 12.29
N LYS A 137 -2.33 15.61 13.54
CA LYS A 137 -0.97 15.48 14.09
C LYS A 137 -0.54 14.00 14.17
N ALA A 138 -1.40 13.11 14.66
CA ALA A 138 -1.12 11.69 14.77
C ALA A 138 -0.92 11.05 13.39
N GLN A 139 -1.74 11.39 12.39
CA GLN A 139 -1.63 10.89 11.02
C GLN A 139 -0.36 11.40 10.33
N THR A 140 -0.02 12.68 10.52
CA THR A 140 1.24 13.24 10.02
C THR A 140 2.46 12.57 10.64
N HIS A 141 2.42 12.35 11.96
CA HIS A 141 3.46 11.59 12.64
C HIS A 141 3.59 10.18 12.05
N LEU A 142 2.47 9.47 11.88
CA LEU A 142 2.42 8.12 11.32
C LEU A 142 3.07 8.07 9.93
N ALA A 143 2.76 9.01 9.04
CA ALA A 143 3.35 9.05 7.70
C ALA A 143 4.88 9.24 7.70
N GLN A 144 5.43 9.86 8.75
CA GLN A 144 6.85 10.14 8.88
C GLN A 144 7.63 9.02 9.59
N VAL A 145 6.98 8.12 10.34
CA VAL A 145 7.69 7.15 11.22
C VAL A 145 8.66 6.24 10.47
N MET A 146 8.36 5.90 9.21
CA MET A 146 9.18 5.00 8.41
C MET A 146 10.41 5.68 7.80
N VAL A 147 10.30 6.98 7.47
CA VAL A 147 11.30 7.73 6.69
C VAL A 147 12.71 7.62 7.32
N PRO A 148 12.91 7.85 8.63
CA PRO A 148 14.24 7.74 9.22
C PRO A 148 14.86 6.35 9.10
N TYR A 149 14.07 5.28 9.16
CA TYR A 149 14.58 3.91 9.08
C TYR A 149 15.04 3.58 7.67
N HIS A 150 14.29 4.00 6.66
CA HIS A 150 14.67 3.83 5.26
C HIS A 150 15.96 4.58 4.92
N LEU A 151 16.10 5.83 5.38
CA LEU A 151 17.32 6.63 5.16
C LEU A 151 18.52 6.05 5.92
N LYS A 152 18.34 5.63 7.18
CA LYS A 152 19.40 4.97 7.97
C LYS A 152 19.82 3.63 7.35
N ALA A 153 18.88 2.87 6.82
CA ALA A 153 19.14 1.61 6.14
C ALA A 153 20.04 1.80 4.92
N TYR A 154 19.76 2.81 4.10
CA TYR A 154 20.62 3.21 2.97
C TYR A 154 22.00 3.71 3.45
N ALA A 155 22.04 4.57 4.47
CA ALA A 155 23.29 5.14 4.99
C ALA A 155 24.23 4.08 5.61
N ALA A 156 23.70 2.94 6.06
CA ALA A 156 24.48 1.82 6.59
C ALA A 156 25.23 1.01 5.51
N LEU A 157 24.95 1.27 4.22
CA LEU A 157 25.66 0.67 3.11
C LEU A 157 26.97 1.42 2.82
N ASN A 158 28.00 0.71 2.38
CA ASN A 158 29.24 1.31 1.90
C ASN A 158 29.05 1.95 0.50
N PRO A 159 29.99 2.76 -0.01
CA PRO A 159 29.82 3.47 -1.29
C PRO A 159 29.51 2.56 -2.49
N THR A 160 30.14 1.38 -2.58
CA THR A 160 29.90 0.39 -3.64
C THR A 160 28.48 -0.18 -3.55
N GLN A 161 28.04 -0.55 -2.35
CA GLN A 161 26.68 -1.04 -2.10
C GLN A 161 25.64 0.05 -2.35
N GLN A 162 25.91 1.32 -1.99
CA GLN A 162 25.01 2.44 -2.28
C GLN A 162 24.87 2.68 -3.79
N ALA A 163 25.96 2.54 -4.56
CA ALA A 163 25.89 2.61 -6.02
C ALA A 163 25.01 1.49 -6.59
N LEU A 164 25.17 0.26 -6.08
CA LEU A 164 24.32 -0.87 -6.44
C LEU A 164 22.86 -0.62 -6.06
N TYR A 165 22.60 -0.11 -4.86
CA TYR A 165 21.27 0.23 -4.37
C TYR A 165 20.58 1.20 -5.31
N ARG A 166 21.24 2.32 -5.66
CA ARG A 166 20.67 3.31 -6.59
C ARG A 166 20.41 2.72 -7.96
N LYS A 167 21.30 1.86 -8.47
CA LYS A 167 21.10 1.15 -9.74
C LYS A 167 19.84 0.28 -9.70
N TRP A 168 19.62 -0.47 -8.62
CA TRP A 168 18.47 -1.34 -8.48
C TRP A 168 17.17 -0.56 -8.24
N VAL A 169 17.20 0.51 -7.47
CA VAL A 169 16.05 1.41 -7.29
C VAL A 169 15.66 2.09 -8.60
N ALA A 170 16.65 2.58 -9.35
CA ALA A 170 16.42 3.14 -10.67
C ALA A 170 15.82 2.10 -11.63
N CYS A 171 16.25 0.83 -11.52
CA CYS A 171 15.71 -0.30 -12.29
C CYS A 171 14.21 -0.58 -11.99
N VAL A 172 13.76 -0.36 -10.75
CA VAL A 172 12.35 -0.50 -10.35
C VAL A 172 11.48 0.67 -10.85
N GLY A 173 12.08 1.85 -11.07
CA GLY A 173 11.40 3.04 -11.61
C GLY A 173 11.50 3.21 -13.14
N ALA A 174 12.49 2.58 -13.77
CA ALA A 174 12.72 2.54 -15.20
C ALA A 174 13.37 1.20 -15.55
N ALA A 175 12.76 0.43 -16.45
CA ALA A 175 13.22 -0.86 -16.92
C ALA A 175 14.75 -0.93 -17.13
N CYS A 176 15.50 -1.50 -16.18
CA CYS A 176 16.81 -2.03 -16.49
C CYS A 176 16.66 -3.55 -16.64
N ALA A 177 16.55 -3.95 -17.90
CA ALA A 177 16.85 -5.29 -18.33
C ALA A 177 18.16 -5.78 -17.69
N GLN A 178 18.18 -7.07 -17.39
CA GLN A 178 19.39 -7.86 -17.23
C GLN A 178 20.40 -7.50 -18.35
N PRO A 179 21.72 -7.56 -18.11
CA PRO A 179 22.74 -7.14 -19.07
C PRO A 179 22.73 -7.88 -20.42
N ASP A 180 21.86 -8.88 -20.60
CA ASP A 180 21.77 -9.66 -21.84
C ASP A 180 20.50 -9.40 -22.68
N LYS A 181 19.65 -8.43 -22.34
CA LYS A 181 18.46 -8.13 -23.19
C LYS A 181 18.40 -6.68 -23.62
N ALA A 182 18.54 -6.49 -24.93
CA ALA A 182 18.41 -5.21 -25.61
C ALA A 182 17.07 -4.52 -25.29
N PRO A 183 17.05 -3.17 -25.25
CA PRO A 183 15.82 -2.42 -25.02
C PRO A 183 14.77 -2.75 -26.09
N MET A 184 13.56 -3.07 -25.65
CA MET A 184 12.46 -3.45 -26.54
C MET A 184 11.70 -2.20 -27.01
N PRO A 185 11.33 -2.10 -28.30
CA PRO A 185 10.70 -0.90 -28.86
C PRO A 185 9.27 -0.65 -28.33
N PRO A 186 8.77 0.60 -28.42
CA PRO A 186 7.44 0.98 -27.97
C PRO A 186 6.29 0.34 -28.78
N SER A 187 5.10 0.42 -28.20
CA SER A 187 4.02 -0.58 -28.21
C SER A 187 3.09 -0.67 -29.42
N ASN A 188 3.57 -0.54 -30.66
CA ASN A 188 2.78 -0.95 -31.84
C ASN A 188 3.40 -2.22 -32.44
N GLY A 189 2.85 -3.39 -32.09
CA GLY A 189 3.31 -4.70 -32.57
C GLY A 189 4.05 -5.57 -31.56
N ALA A 190 4.07 -5.21 -30.27
CA ALA A 190 4.77 -6.00 -29.25
C ALA A 190 4.14 -7.39 -29.07
N THR A 191 4.96 -8.45 -29.15
CA THR A 191 4.49 -9.85 -29.00
C THR A 191 3.96 -10.11 -27.59
N LEU A 192 3.22 -11.19 -27.44
CA LEU A 192 2.63 -11.60 -26.17
C LEU A 192 3.69 -11.76 -25.07
N GLU A 193 4.80 -12.38 -25.42
CA GLU A 193 5.97 -12.60 -24.56
C GLU A 193 6.60 -11.27 -24.11
N GLN A 194 6.65 -10.28 -25.01
CA GLN A 194 7.19 -8.96 -24.68
C GLN A 194 6.30 -8.21 -23.70
N ARG A 195 4.98 -8.39 -23.80
CA ARG A 195 4.01 -7.81 -22.85
C ARG A 195 4.08 -8.51 -21.50
N PHE A 196 4.24 -9.83 -21.50
CA PHE A 196 4.43 -10.62 -20.29
C PHE A 196 5.71 -10.22 -19.56
N GLN A 197 6.83 -10.12 -20.26
CA GLN A 197 8.14 -9.72 -19.71
C GLN A 197 8.15 -8.32 -19.08
N ARG A 198 7.22 -7.43 -19.44
CA ARG A 198 7.09 -6.12 -18.77
C ARG A 198 6.43 -6.22 -17.41
N LEU A 199 5.63 -7.25 -17.20
CA LEU A 199 4.93 -7.50 -15.94
C LEU A 199 5.74 -8.45 -15.05
N ASP A 200 6.49 -9.39 -15.63
CA ASP A 200 7.41 -10.28 -14.93
C ASP A 200 8.70 -9.52 -14.56
N ALA A 201 8.62 -8.73 -13.49
CA ALA A 201 9.69 -7.82 -13.09
C ALA A 201 10.92 -8.55 -12.55
N ASN A 202 10.73 -9.72 -11.92
CA ASN A 202 11.81 -10.51 -11.33
C ASN A 202 12.43 -11.52 -12.32
N GLY A 203 11.75 -11.80 -13.44
CA GLY A 203 12.21 -12.68 -14.50
C GLY A 203 12.11 -14.17 -14.18
N ASP A 204 11.26 -14.57 -13.24
CA ASP A 204 11.07 -15.96 -12.82
C ASP A 204 10.10 -16.73 -13.73
N GLY A 205 9.53 -16.06 -14.74
CA GLY A 205 8.60 -16.65 -15.69
C GLY A 205 7.15 -16.61 -15.23
N PHE A 206 6.87 -15.94 -14.10
CA PHE A 206 5.54 -15.76 -13.54
C PHE A 206 5.30 -14.28 -13.23
N VAL A 207 4.03 -13.88 -13.23
CA VAL A 207 3.62 -12.54 -12.80
C VAL A 207 2.78 -12.67 -11.55
N THR A 208 3.25 -12.10 -10.44
CA THR A 208 2.49 -11.99 -9.20
C THR A 208 1.57 -10.76 -9.19
N TRP A 209 0.60 -10.72 -8.27
CA TRP A 209 -0.21 -9.51 -8.08
C TRP A 209 0.64 -8.30 -7.69
N GLU A 210 1.67 -8.52 -6.87
CA GLU A 210 2.63 -7.51 -6.44
C GLU A 210 3.39 -6.88 -7.63
N GLU A 211 3.66 -7.66 -8.67
CA GLU A 211 4.32 -7.20 -9.89
C GLU A 211 3.34 -6.56 -10.89
N ALA A 212 2.10 -7.04 -10.94
CA ALA A 212 1.06 -6.45 -11.80
C ALA A 212 0.49 -5.14 -11.26
N MET A 213 0.37 -5.00 -9.93
CA MET A 213 -0.30 -3.88 -9.25
C MET A 213 0.30 -2.50 -9.58
N PRO A 214 1.63 -2.30 -9.60
CA PRO A 214 2.23 -1.00 -9.93
C PRO A 214 1.78 -0.47 -11.29
N SER A 215 1.71 -1.34 -12.31
CA SER A 215 1.24 -0.97 -13.64
C SER A 215 -0.23 -0.53 -13.60
N ARG A 216 -1.07 -1.17 -12.78
CA ARG A 216 -2.48 -0.79 -12.61
C ARG A 216 -2.65 0.53 -11.87
N VAL A 217 -1.80 0.81 -10.89
CA VAL A 217 -1.78 2.12 -10.24
C VAL A 217 -1.39 3.22 -11.23
N SER A 218 -0.40 2.96 -12.08
CA SER A 218 -0.04 3.89 -13.15
C SER A 218 -1.17 4.09 -14.17
N ASP A 219 -1.86 3.02 -14.58
CA ASP A 219 -3.03 3.10 -15.45
C ASP A 219 -4.12 3.99 -14.83
N PHE A 220 -4.41 3.82 -13.53
CA PHE A 220 -5.37 4.64 -12.79
C PHE A 220 -4.96 6.12 -12.78
N MET A 221 -3.71 6.41 -12.41
CA MET A 221 -3.18 7.78 -12.35
C MET A 221 -3.15 8.46 -13.72
N ASN A 222 -3.00 7.71 -14.80
CA ASN A 222 -3.06 8.24 -16.16
C ASN A 222 -4.49 8.58 -16.61
N MET A 223 -5.50 7.94 -16.00
CA MET A 223 -6.91 8.25 -16.25
C MET A 223 -7.35 9.45 -15.40
N ASP A 224 -7.02 9.43 -14.11
CA ASP A 224 -7.29 10.49 -13.12
C ASP A 224 -6.51 11.78 -13.46
N SER A 225 -7.03 12.52 -14.42
CA SER A 225 -6.35 13.65 -15.05
C SER A 225 -6.38 14.89 -14.16
N ASN A 226 -7.41 15.01 -13.32
CA ASN A 226 -7.56 16.10 -12.36
C ASN A 226 -6.93 15.78 -10.98
N MET A 227 -6.44 14.56 -10.78
CA MET A 227 -5.78 14.07 -9.56
C MET A 227 -6.67 14.15 -8.31
N ASP A 228 -7.97 13.94 -8.47
CA ASP A 228 -8.93 13.91 -7.36
C ASP A 228 -9.07 12.52 -6.71
N ASN A 229 -8.24 11.57 -7.15
CA ASN A 229 -8.19 10.17 -6.69
C ASN A 229 -9.47 9.39 -7.03
N ALA A 230 -10.22 9.87 -8.02
CA ALA A 230 -11.33 9.18 -8.64
C ALA A 230 -11.24 9.30 -10.17
N VAL A 231 -11.80 8.33 -10.89
CA VAL A 231 -11.89 8.40 -12.36
C VAL A 231 -13.36 8.53 -12.73
N THR A 232 -13.71 9.68 -13.29
CA THR A 232 -15.07 9.93 -13.79
C THR A 232 -15.27 9.30 -15.18
N PRO A 233 -16.51 9.15 -15.67
CA PRO A 233 -16.77 8.68 -17.03
C PRO A 233 -16.08 9.52 -18.11
N ALA A 234 -15.82 10.81 -17.85
CA ALA A 234 -15.11 11.69 -18.77
C ALA A 234 -13.61 11.40 -18.85
N GLU A 235 -13.03 10.88 -17.76
CA GLU A 235 -11.61 10.54 -17.63
C GLU A 235 -11.32 9.08 -18.02
N TYR A 236 -12.33 8.23 -17.97
CA TYR A 236 -12.21 6.81 -18.19
C TYR A 236 -11.86 6.46 -19.64
N LYS A 237 -10.68 5.86 -19.82
CA LYS A 237 -10.17 5.41 -21.13
C LYS A 237 -9.62 3.99 -21.03
N ALA A 238 -10.48 3.04 -20.70
CA ALA A 238 -10.13 1.62 -20.64
C ALA A 238 -10.96 0.77 -21.61
N ALA A 239 -10.51 -0.46 -21.85
CA ALA A 239 -11.16 -1.40 -22.76
C ALA A 239 -12.46 -2.01 -22.22
N LEU A 240 -12.64 -1.99 -20.90
CA LEU A 240 -13.78 -2.57 -20.21
C LEU A 240 -14.86 -1.51 -19.95
N PRO A 241 -16.12 -1.88 -19.66
CA PRO A 241 -17.15 -0.91 -19.33
C PRO A 241 -16.87 -0.22 -17.98
N PHE A 242 -17.16 1.09 -17.89
CA PHE A 242 -17.04 1.88 -16.66
C PHE A 242 -17.73 1.21 -15.46
N GLY A 243 -18.97 0.75 -15.65
CA GLY A 243 -19.75 0.08 -14.61
C GLY A 243 -19.22 -1.29 -14.17
N ALA A 244 -18.19 -1.84 -14.83
CA ALA A 244 -17.49 -3.01 -14.30
C ALA A 244 -16.58 -2.66 -13.11
N PHE A 245 -16.21 -1.38 -12.99
CA PHE A 245 -15.33 -0.87 -11.95
C PHE A 245 -16.09 -0.09 -10.88
N ASP A 246 -17.02 0.80 -11.27
CA ASP A 246 -17.88 1.56 -10.36
C ASP A 246 -18.89 0.61 -9.69
N ARG A 247 -18.48 0.05 -8.55
CA ARG A 247 -19.15 -1.08 -7.90
C ARG A 247 -20.22 -0.59 -6.94
N ASN A 248 -19.97 0.57 -6.33
CA ASN A 248 -20.91 1.23 -5.44
C ASN A 248 -21.91 2.12 -6.21
N THR A 249 -21.76 2.25 -7.53
CA THR A 249 -22.63 3.03 -8.44
C THR A 249 -22.72 4.50 -8.06
N ASP A 250 -21.63 5.06 -7.54
CA ASP A 250 -21.57 6.47 -7.13
C ASP A 250 -21.20 7.41 -8.29
N GLY A 251 -20.92 6.85 -9.48
CA GLY A 251 -20.59 7.60 -10.68
C GLY A 251 -19.10 7.93 -10.81
N ALA A 252 -18.25 7.40 -9.94
CA ALA A 252 -16.81 7.55 -9.99
C ALA A 252 -16.11 6.21 -9.69
N ILE A 253 -14.97 5.96 -10.31
CA ILE A 253 -14.17 4.78 -9.99
C ILE A 253 -13.10 5.21 -8.99
N SER A 254 -13.20 4.75 -7.75
CA SER A 254 -12.13 4.93 -6.78
C SER A 254 -10.93 4.04 -7.10
N LYS A 255 -9.73 4.44 -6.62
CA LYS A 255 -8.52 3.61 -6.70
C LYS A 255 -8.73 2.21 -6.12
N ALA A 256 -9.49 2.10 -5.03
CA ALA A 256 -9.80 0.83 -4.40
C ALA A 256 -10.64 -0.09 -5.30
N GLU A 257 -11.69 0.46 -5.93
CA GLU A 257 -12.53 -0.27 -6.87
C GLU A 257 -11.79 -0.68 -8.14
N PHE A 258 -10.94 0.22 -8.65
CA PHE A 258 -10.07 -0.06 -9.78
C PHE A 258 -9.16 -1.26 -9.53
N LEU A 259 -8.47 -1.26 -8.38
CA LEU A 259 -7.56 -2.33 -7.98
C LEU A 259 -8.31 -3.63 -7.63
N ALA A 260 -9.44 -3.55 -6.93
CA ALA A 260 -10.24 -4.72 -6.58
C ALA A 260 -10.75 -5.45 -7.84
N THR A 261 -11.16 -4.70 -8.85
CA THR A 261 -11.63 -5.26 -10.12
C THR A 261 -10.49 -5.91 -10.90
N HIS A 262 -9.33 -5.25 -10.99
CA HIS A 262 -8.15 -5.85 -11.62
C HIS A 262 -7.63 -7.06 -10.86
N ARG A 263 -7.70 -7.08 -9.53
CA ARG A 263 -7.35 -8.25 -8.73
C ARG A 263 -8.29 -9.42 -8.99
N ALA A 264 -9.60 -9.14 -9.10
CA ALA A 264 -10.57 -10.17 -9.45
C ALA A 264 -10.34 -10.73 -10.86
N MET A 265 -9.87 -9.91 -11.80
CA MET A 265 -9.47 -10.38 -13.14
C MET A 265 -8.19 -11.21 -13.11
N PHE A 266 -7.19 -10.78 -12.34
CA PHE A 266 -5.97 -11.54 -12.12
C PHE A 266 -6.29 -12.96 -11.63
N MET A 267 -7.14 -13.09 -10.61
CA MET A 267 -7.57 -14.39 -10.07
C MET A 267 -8.44 -15.21 -11.04
N LYS A 268 -9.04 -14.59 -12.06
CA LYS A 268 -9.78 -15.33 -13.10
C LYS A 268 -8.85 -15.93 -14.15
N PHE A 269 -7.65 -15.40 -14.30
CA PHE A 269 -6.67 -15.87 -15.26
C PHE A 269 -5.69 -16.87 -14.65
N ASP A 270 -5.53 -16.83 -13.33
CA ASP A 270 -4.84 -17.84 -12.52
C ASP A 270 -5.70 -19.11 -12.47
N ALA A 271 -5.45 -20.02 -13.41
CA ALA A 271 -6.30 -21.18 -13.65
C ALA A 271 -5.99 -22.33 -12.69
N ASP A 272 -4.74 -22.42 -12.24
CA ASP A 272 -4.29 -23.43 -11.27
C ASP A 272 -4.33 -22.94 -9.82
N ALA A 273 -4.71 -21.68 -9.59
CA ALA A 273 -4.90 -21.04 -8.30
C ALA A 273 -3.61 -20.95 -7.45
N ASP A 274 -2.46 -20.83 -8.12
CA ASP A 274 -1.15 -20.69 -7.47
C ASP A 274 -0.80 -19.24 -7.07
N GLN A 275 -1.73 -18.30 -7.32
CA GLN A 275 -1.63 -16.86 -7.09
C GLN A 275 -0.59 -16.15 -7.98
N ARG A 276 -0.20 -16.79 -9.08
CA ARG A 276 0.69 -16.25 -10.10
C ARG A 276 0.06 -16.46 -11.47
N ILE A 277 0.56 -15.74 -12.46
CA ILE A 277 0.15 -15.90 -13.85
C ILE A 277 1.35 -16.37 -14.64
N SER A 278 1.27 -17.59 -15.16
CA SER A 278 2.22 -18.11 -16.13
C SER A 278 2.02 -17.46 -17.52
N LEU A 279 3.02 -17.59 -18.39
CA LEU A 279 2.91 -17.11 -19.78
C LEU A 279 1.73 -17.75 -20.53
N SER A 280 1.42 -19.02 -20.23
CA SER A 280 0.31 -19.75 -20.85
C SER A 280 -1.06 -19.18 -20.44
N GLU A 281 -1.22 -18.88 -19.15
CA GLU A 281 -2.42 -18.25 -18.61
C GLU A 281 -2.59 -16.82 -19.13
N PHE A 282 -1.49 -16.06 -19.19
CA PHE A 282 -1.47 -14.74 -19.81
C PHE A 282 -1.87 -14.78 -21.29
N ALA A 283 -1.41 -15.79 -22.03
CA ALA A 283 -1.78 -15.99 -23.42
C ALA A 283 -3.27 -16.28 -23.60
N THR A 284 -3.83 -17.06 -22.68
CA THR A 284 -5.26 -17.39 -22.66
C THR A 284 -6.10 -16.16 -22.33
N ALA A 285 -5.68 -15.36 -21.35
CA ALA A 285 -6.31 -14.10 -20.97
C ALA A 285 -6.39 -13.11 -22.15
N GLN A 286 -5.29 -12.95 -22.89
CA GLN A 286 -5.23 -12.00 -24.01
C GLN A 286 -6.08 -12.44 -25.21
N ARG A 287 -6.22 -13.75 -25.45
CA ARG A 287 -7.14 -14.28 -26.48
C ARG A 287 -8.60 -14.10 -26.09
N ALA A 288 -8.92 -14.14 -24.80
CA ALA A 288 -10.27 -13.86 -24.30
C ALA A 288 -10.64 -12.38 -24.38
N ALA A 289 -9.67 -11.47 -24.20
CA ALA A 289 -9.88 -10.02 -24.26
C ALA A 289 -9.87 -9.42 -25.68
N GLY A 290 -9.40 -10.16 -26.68
CA GLY A 290 -9.34 -9.74 -28.10
C GLY A 290 -10.53 -10.18 -28.95
N LYS A 291 -11.64 -10.62 -28.33
CA LYS A 291 -12.90 -10.98 -29.00
C LYS A 291 -14.01 -9.99 -28.67
#